data_AF-B3SFE2-F1
#
_entry.id   AF-B3SFE2-F1
#
_cell.length_a   1.000
_cell.length_b   1.000
_cell.length_c   1.000
_cell.angle_alpha   90.00
_cell.angle_beta   90.00
_cell.angle_gamma   90.00
#
_symmetry.space_group_name_H-M   'P 1'
#
loop_
_entity.id
_entity.type
_entity.pdbx_description
1 polymer ?
#
loop_
_entity_poly.entity_id
_entity_poly.type
_entity_poly.pdbx_seq_one_letter_code
_entity_poly.pdbx_strand_id
1 'polypeptide(L)'
;MNIEKALAAQLEKVLMTADEASALMLDLSYLEGNNPSIETLIGAGTAIDNKLLTMNDSFIELAETDNATQSASIIEDLEYQLSNLQVDKDYVNRLATGVDDGGTIASFNEQYDLLMEAVNGTNGLIALQRQKLSEVDKAAKAQKEAKEALETALADINTLFDAVQKQSLDGQNAILESVQANLVRNIIVAALGLVAAIFLAVIVTRSISKPLGRINKGLSQLSKGGLSTKLPQEGNDEFSALSAKVNSLTDSLRELVGNILEQEKRLIDITKESVELGNKSLSEVDKQREQVTVTSTNTKHVQEKSRSNLAQINEAMDALRDITKQSTDIGQLVQKSSQQVGNQARQAESSAQIINRLDDNSRNIGSILDVIKTIAEQTNLLALNAAIEAARAGEQGRGFAVVADEVRTLANRTHDSTEEIEQMIGNLQKDAAQA
;
A
#
# COMPACT_ATOMS: atom_id res chain seq x y z
N MET A 1 26.32 -58.25 -103.81
CA MET A 1 27.60 -58.37 -104.55
C MET A 1 28.06 -56.95 -104.82
N ASN A 2 29.29 -56.56 -104.47
CA ASN A 2 29.76 -55.18 -104.70
C ASN A 2 29.65 -54.88 -106.21
N ILE A 3 28.92 -53.82 -106.61
CA ILE A 3 28.73 -53.44 -108.01
C ILE A 3 30.09 -53.25 -108.68
N GLU A 4 31.09 -52.73 -107.97
CA GLU A 4 32.47 -52.62 -108.48
C GLU A 4 33.10 -53.98 -108.79
N LYS A 5 32.86 -55.00 -107.95
CA LYS A 5 33.34 -56.36 -108.21
C LYS A 5 32.64 -56.99 -109.42
N ALA A 6 31.34 -56.72 -109.59
CA ALA A 6 30.59 -57.17 -110.76
C ALA A 6 31.05 -56.46 -112.03
N LEU A 7 31.30 -55.14 -111.96
CA LEU A 7 31.79 -54.32 -113.06
C LEU A 7 33.20 -54.75 -113.50
N ALA A 8 34.11 -55.00 -112.55
CA ALA A 8 35.45 -55.48 -112.84
C ALA A 8 35.45 -56.87 -113.52
N ALA A 9 34.64 -57.80 -113.00
CA ALA A 9 34.50 -59.13 -113.60
C ALA A 9 33.87 -59.07 -115.01
N GLN A 10 32.94 -58.11 -115.22
CA GLN A 10 32.31 -57.91 -116.52
C GLN A 10 33.26 -57.24 -117.53
N LEU A 11 34.09 -56.28 -117.08
CA LEU A 11 35.14 -55.69 -117.89
C LEU A 11 36.13 -56.75 -118.38
N GLU A 12 36.58 -57.63 -117.48
CA GLU A 12 37.46 -58.75 -117.83
C GLU A 12 36.85 -59.63 -118.93
N LYS A 13 35.56 -59.94 -118.82
CA LYS A 13 34.81 -60.68 -119.85
C LYS A 13 34.71 -59.93 -121.18
N VAL A 14 34.46 -58.62 -121.15
CA VAL A 14 34.39 -57.77 -122.35
C VAL A 14 35.75 -57.73 -123.07
N LEU A 15 36.83 -57.47 -122.33
CA LEU A 15 38.18 -57.44 -122.91
C LEU A 15 38.58 -58.81 -123.48
N MET A 16 38.30 -59.90 -122.77
CA MET A 16 38.60 -61.26 -123.25
C MET A 16 37.85 -61.59 -124.55
N THR A 17 36.54 -61.29 -124.63
CA THR A 17 35.74 -61.55 -125.84
C THR A 17 36.10 -60.62 -127.00
N ALA A 18 36.49 -59.37 -126.72
CA ALA A 18 36.99 -58.43 -127.73
C ALA A 18 38.35 -58.89 -128.28
N ASP A 19 39.29 -59.29 -127.42
CA ASP A 19 40.60 -59.80 -127.81
C ASP A 19 40.49 -61.10 -128.63
N GLU A 20 39.62 -62.03 -128.21
CA GLU A 20 39.34 -63.27 -128.96
C GLU A 20 38.72 -62.98 -130.34
N ALA A 21 37.78 -62.02 -130.43
CA ALA A 21 37.21 -61.58 -131.70
C ALA A 21 38.26 -60.89 -132.59
N SER A 22 39.15 -60.09 -132.01
CA SER A 22 40.25 -59.41 -132.71
C SER A 22 41.24 -60.41 -133.31
N ALA A 23 41.65 -61.41 -132.51
CA ALA A 23 42.56 -62.47 -132.93
C ALA A 23 41.98 -63.28 -134.12
N LEU A 24 40.69 -63.60 -134.08
CA LEU A 24 40.02 -64.29 -135.19
C LEU A 24 39.98 -63.45 -136.47
N MET A 25 39.84 -62.12 -136.37
CA MET A 25 39.92 -61.25 -137.54
C MET A 25 41.35 -61.11 -138.09
N LEU A 26 42.36 -61.16 -137.23
CA LEU A 26 43.76 -61.20 -137.64
C LEU A 26 44.12 -62.52 -138.33
N ASP A 27 43.54 -63.64 -137.89
CA ASP A 27 43.79 -64.98 -138.46
C ASP A 27 43.36 -65.09 -139.94
N LEU A 28 42.46 -64.22 -140.41
CA LEU A 28 42.12 -64.13 -141.84
C LEU A 28 43.36 -63.84 -142.71
N SER A 29 44.39 -63.18 -142.16
CA SER A 29 45.64 -62.90 -142.87
C SER A 29 46.41 -64.16 -143.30
N TYR A 30 46.11 -65.32 -142.70
CA TYR A 30 46.72 -66.61 -143.06
C TYR A 30 45.97 -67.37 -144.18
N LEU A 31 44.89 -66.82 -144.73
CA LEU A 31 44.16 -67.46 -145.84
C LEU A 31 45.02 -67.50 -147.13
N GLU A 32 45.31 -68.70 -147.62
CA GLU A 32 46.10 -68.91 -148.85
C GLU A 32 45.21 -68.92 -150.11
N GLY A 33 45.35 -67.91 -150.98
CA GLY A 33 44.68 -67.87 -152.28
C GLY A 33 44.83 -66.55 -153.02
N ASN A 34 45.19 -66.58 -154.31
CA ASN A 34 45.49 -65.38 -155.11
C ASN A 34 44.21 -64.77 -155.76
N ASN A 35 43.16 -64.58 -154.95
CA ASN A 35 41.84 -64.08 -155.38
C ASN A 35 41.56 -62.70 -154.75
N PRO A 36 41.19 -61.67 -155.53
CA PRO A 36 40.85 -60.33 -155.00
C PRO A 36 39.83 -60.31 -153.85
N SER A 37 38.94 -61.31 -153.78
CA SER A 37 37.98 -61.44 -152.69
C SER A 37 38.62 -61.77 -151.34
N ILE A 38 39.72 -62.53 -151.32
CA ILE A 38 40.45 -62.90 -150.09
C ILE A 38 41.21 -61.68 -149.54
N GLU A 39 41.88 -60.92 -150.40
CA GLU A 39 42.56 -59.67 -149.99
C GLU A 39 41.59 -58.64 -149.40
N THR A 40 40.39 -58.52 -149.97
CA THR A 40 39.34 -57.63 -149.46
C THR A 40 38.80 -58.09 -148.10
N LEU A 41 38.65 -59.41 -147.91
CA LEU A 41 38.23 -60.01 -146.64
C LEU A 41 39.28 -59.80 -145.53
N ILE A 42 40.57 -59.96 -145.86
CA ILE A 42 41.69 -59.68 -144.94
C ILE A 42 41.68 -58.20 -144.52
N GLY A 43 41.55 -57.29 -145.49
CA GLY A 43 41.51 -55.85 -145.20
C GLY A 43 40.33 -55.45 -144.32
N ALA A 44 39.16 -56.06 -144.51
CA ALA A 44 37.99 -55.85 -143.66
C ALA A 44 38.20 -56.45 -142.25
N GLY A 45 38.82 -57.62 -142.13
CA GLY A 45 39.23 -58.21 -140.85
C GLY A 45 40.19 -57.32 -140.08
N THR A 46 41.25 -56.82 -140.73
CA THR A 46 42.20 -55.88 -140.11
C THR A 46 41.53 -54.58 -139.66
N ALA A 47 40.50 -54.10 -140.38
CA ALA A 47 39.74 -52.93 -139.95
C ALA A 47 38.91 -53.19 -138.69
N ILE A 48 38.32 -54.39 -138.56
CA ILE A 48 37.60 -54.82 -137.36
C ILE A 48 38.56 -54.99 -136.17
N ASP A 49 39.72 -55.63 -136.38
CA ASP A 49 40.77 -55.81 -135.36
C ASP A 49 41.21 -54.45 -134.76
N ASN A 50 41.56 -53.48 -135.61
CA ASN A 50 41.95 -52.15 -135.13
C ASN A 50 40.83 -51.43 -134.36
N LYS A 51 39.56 -51.64 -134.75
CA LYS A 51 38.41 -51.08 -134.03
C LYS A 51 38.24 -51.74 -132.67
N LEU A 52 38.31 -53.06 -132.58
CA LEU A 52 38.23 -53.79 -131.31
C LEU A 52 39.34 -53.38 -130.34
N LEU A 53 40.58 -53.26 -130.82
CA LEU A 53 41.69 -52.77 -130.01
C LEU A 53 41.47 -51.35 -129.48
N THR A 54 40.93 -50.46 -130.31
CA THR A 54 40.64 -49.07 -129.89
C THR A 54 39.47 -49.03 -128.88
N MET A 55 38.51 -49.95 -129.00
CA MET A 55 37.36 -50.05 -128.09
C MET A 55 37.75 -50.58 -126.70
N ASN A 56 38.82 -51.37 -126.58
CA ASN A 56 39.31 -51.84 -125.28
C ASN A 56 39.63 -50.70 -124.31
N ASP A 57 40.29 -49.64 -124.79
CA ASP A 57 40.58 -48.46 -123.97
C ASP A 57 39.29 -47.78 -123.50
N SER A 58 38.29 -47.67 -124.38
CA SER A 58 36.98 -47.11 -124.03
C SER A 58 36.21 -47.98 -123.03
N PHE A 59 36.32 -49.31 -123.10
CA PHE A 59 35.73 -50.20 -122.10
C PHE A 59 36.39 -50.04 -120.72
N ILE A 60 37.71 -49.90 -120.67
CA ILE A 60 38.45 -49.66 -119.43
C ILE A 60 38.06 -48.30 -118.85
N GLU A 61 38.09 -47.24 -119.67
CA GLU A 61 37.74 -45.89 -119.23
C GLU A 61 36.31 -45.83 -118.67
N LEU A 62 35.37 -46.54 -119.30
CA LEU A 62 34.00 -46.63 -118.84
C LEU A 62 33.88 -47.29 -117.46
N ALA A 63 34.64 -48.35 -117.20
CA ALA A 63 34.57 -49.10 -115.95
C ALA A 63 35.22 -48.33 -114.78
N GLU A 64 36.27 -47.55 -115.06
CA GLU A 64 37.03 -46.82 -114.04
C GLU A 64 36.39 -45.48 -113.66
N THR A 65 35.68 -44.82 -114.58
CA THR A 65 35.13 -43.49 -114.30
C THR A 65 34.05 -43.52 -113.21
N ASP A 66 34.09 -42.51 -112.35
CA ASP A 66 33.04 -42.21 -111.36
C ASP A 66 32.19 -41.00 -111.78
N ASN A 67 32.50 -40.41 -112.93
CA ASN A 67 31.81 -39.21 -113.42
C ASN A 67 30.67 -39.62 -114.36
N ALA A 68 29.44 -39.27 -113.98
CA ALA A 68 28.25 -39.61 -114.75
C ALA A 68 28.22 -38.97 -116.15
N THR A 69 28.72 -37.74 -116.28
CA THR A 69 28.79 -37.04 -117.58
C THR A 69 29.85 -37.67 -118.48
N GLN A 70 31.01 -38.02 -117.91
CA GLN A 70 32.06 -38.71 -118.66
C GLN A 70 31.60 -40.12 -119.07
N SER A 71 30.97 -40.87 -118.16
CA SER A 71 30.40 -42.19 -118.46
C SER A 71 29.37 -42.12 -119.58
N ALA A 72 28.47 -41.14 -119.56
CA ALA A 72 27.48 -40.96 -120.61
C ALA A 72 28.13 -40.68 -121.97
N SER A 73 29.17 -39.85 -122.00
CA SER A 73 29.95 -39.56 -123.21
C SER A 73 30.67 -40.79 -123.75
N ILE A 74 31.29 -41.60 -122.88
CA ILE A 74 31.98 -42.83 -123.27
C ILE A 74 30.96 -43.87 -123.77
N ILE A 75 29.80 -43.99 -123.10
CA ILE A 75 28.73 -44.90 -123.54
C ILE A 75 28.22 -44.51 -124.93
N GLU A 76 28.00 -43.22 -125.20
CA GLU A 76 27.55 -42.74 -126.50
C GLU A 76 28.58 -43.06 -127.61
N ASP A 77 29.87 -42.86 -127.34
CA ASP A 77 30.95 -43.21 -128.28
C ASP A 77 31.04 -44.74 -128.50
N LEU A 78 30.97 -45.53 -127.44
CA LEU A 78 30.95 -47.00 -127.52
C LEU A 78 29.72 -47.51 -128.29
N GLU A 79 28.53 -46.96 -128.06
CA GLU A 79 27.31 -47.32 -128.79
C GLU A 79 27.49 -47.03 -130.30
N TYR A 80 28.11 -45.89 -130.65
CA TYR A 80 28.44 -45.55 -132.03
C TYR A 80 29.48 -46.51 -132.64
N GLN A 81 30.56 -46.79 -131.92
CA GLN A 81 31.62 -47.70 -132.36
C GLN A 81 31.10 -49.14 -132.54
N LEU A 82 30.27 -49.64 -131.61
CA LEU A 82 29.62 -50.96 -131.72
C LEU A 82 28.65 -51.03 -132.89
N SER A 83 27.89 -49.95 -133.14
CA SER A 83 27.03 -49.88 -134.32
C SER A 83 27.84 -49.96 -135.62
N ASN A 84 29.00 -49.31 -135.68
CA ASN A 84 29.89 -49.41 -136.85
C ASN A 84 30.52 -50.80 -136.96
N LEU A 85 30.87 -51.42 -135.83
CA LEU A 85 31.39 -52.79 -135.77
C LEU A 85 30.36 -53.80 -136.27
N GLN A 86 29.07 -53.62 -135.96
CA GLN A 86 27.99 -54.44 -136.52
C GLN A 86 27.95 -54.34 -138.05
N VAL A 87 28.08 -53.13 -138.60
CA VAL A 87 28.08 -52.92 -140.06
C VAL A 87 29.28 -53.63 -140.70
N ASP A 88 30.45 -53.58 -140.05
CA ASP A 88 31.65 -54.27 -140.54
C ASP A 88 31.51 -55.79 -140.42
N LYS A 89 30.93 -56.31 -139.33
CA LYS A 89 30.56 -57.73 -139.19
C LYS A 89 29.68 -58.18 -140.34
N ASP A 90 28.62 -57.43 -140.65
CA ASP A 90 27.70 -57.76 -141.74
C ASP A 90 28.39 -57.66 -143.12
N TYR A 91 29.38 -56.78 -143.26
CA TYR A 91 30.20 -56.67 -144.46
C TYR A 91 31.15 -57.85 -144.62
N VAL A 92 31.88 -58.23 -143.57
CA VAL A 92 32.78 -59.39 -143.55
C VAL A 92 32.03 -60.69 -143.82
N ASN A 93 30.85 -60.87 -143.21
CA ASN A 93 29.99 -62.03 -143.48
C ASN A 93 29.56 -62.13 -144.96
N ARG A 94 29.29 -60.99 -145.61
CA ARG A 94 28.98 -60.96 -147.05
C ARG A 94 30.20 -61.31 -147.91
N LEU A 95 31.39 -60.81 -147.55
CA LEU A 95 32.64 -61.11 -148.25
C LEU A 95 33.06 -62.58 -148.11
N ALA A 96 32.80 -63.20 -146.96
CA ALA A 96 33.08 -64.61 -146.70
C ALA A 96 32.17 -65.57 -147.48
N THR A 97 31.10 -65.08 -148.11
CA THR A 97 30.17 -65.93 -148.87
C THR A 97 30.86 -66.49 -150.13
N GLY A 98 31.24 -67.77 -150.07
CA GLY A 98 31.95 -68.45 -151.16
C GLY A 98 33.48 -68.46 -151.02
N VAL A 99 34.01 -68.04 -149.86
CA VAL A 99 35.41 -68.21 -149.46
C VAL A 99 35.48 -69.33 -148.41
N ASP A 100 36.44 -70.24 -148.53
CA ASP A 100 36.73 -71.21 -147.46
C ASP A 100 37.65 -70.56 -146.43
N ASP A 101 37.08 -70.10 -145.31
CA ASP A 101 37.76 -69.37 -144.25
C ASP A 101 38.13 -70.25 -143.04
N GLY A 102 37.96 -71.58 -143.15
CA GLY A 102 38.23 -72.52 -142.06
C GLY A 102 37.28 -72.41 -140.86
N GLY A 103 36.17 -71.67 -140.98
CA GLY A 103 35.21 -71.41 -139.90
C GLY A 103 35.53 -70.15 -139.08
N THR A 104 36.58 -69.40 -139.42
CA THR A 104 37.04 -68.22 -138.67
C THR A 104 35.97 -67.15 -138.52
N ILE A 105 35.19 -66.86 -139.57
CA ILE A 105 34.10 -65.89 -139.50
C ILE A 105 32.95 -66.37 -138.62
N ALA A 106 32.67 -67.67 -138.61
CA ALA A 106 31.65 -68.24 -137.72
C ALA A 106 32.07 -68.11 -136.25
N SER A 107 33.32 -68.42 -135.92
CA SER A 107 33.86 -68.22 -134.57
C SER A 107 33.91 -66.73 -134.18
N PHE A 108 34.22 -65.84 -135.11
CA PHE A 108 34.17 -64.39 -134.86
C PHE A 108 32.75 -63.94 -134.54
N ASN A 109 31.75 -64.42 -135.28
CA ASN A 109 30.36 -64.08 -135.03
C ASN A 109 29.92 -64.52 -133.62
N GLU A 110 30.36 -65.70 -133.16
CA GLU A 110 30.10 -66.17 -131.80
C GLU A 110 30.75 -65.27 -130.75
N GLN A 111 32.03 -64.92 -130.93
CA GLN A 111 32.73 -64.01 -130.01
C GLN A 111 32.17 -62.60 -130.02
N TYR A 112 31.76 -62.11 -131.18
CA TYR A 112 31.04 -60.85 -131.30
C TYR A 112 29.72 -60.89 -130.52
N ASP A 113 28.93 -61.96 -130.62
CA ASP A 113 27.67 -62.07 -129.90
C ASP A 113 27.90 -62.13 -128.38
N LEU A 114 28.96 -62.82 -127.94
CA LEU A 114 29.40 -62.83 -126.53
C LEU A 114 29.87 -61.45 -126.05
N LEU A 115 30.61 -60.71 -126.88
CA LEU A 115 31.03 -59.34 -126.62
C LEU A 115 29.82 -58.41 -126.51
N MET A 116 28.88 -58.49 -127.44
CA MET A 116 27.66 -57.68 -127.43
C MET A 116 26.82 -57.94 -126.19
N GLU A 117 26.65 -59.21 -125.77
CA GLU A 117 25.99 -59.53 -124.51
C GLU A 117 26.80 -59.04 -123.30
N ALA A 118 28.14 -59.12 -123.37
CA ALA A 118 29.00 -58.67 -122.29
C ALA A 118 28.98 -57.14 -122.10
N VAL A 119 28.76 -56.37 -123.17
CA VAL A 119 28.69 -54.90 -123.11
C VAL A 119 27.25 -54.42 -122.88
N ASN A 120 26.31 -54.87 -123.72
CA ASN A 120 24.93 -54.37 -123.81
C ASN A 120 23.87 -55.25 -123.10
N GLY A 121 24.26 -56.42 -122.59
CA GLY A 121 23.35 -57.30 -121.87
C GLY A 121 22.76 -56.64 -120.62
N THR A 122 21.76 -57.29 -120.02
CA THR A 122 21.08 -56.74 -118.82
C THR A 122 22.03 -56.58 -117.62
N ASN A 123 23.07 -57.41 -117.57
CA ASN A 123 24.20 -57.32 -116.63
C ASN A 123 25.51 -57.00 -117.35
N GLY A 124 25.43 -56.39 -118.53
CA GLY A 124 26.57 -55.96 -119.31
C GLY A 124 27.29 -54.76 -118.66
N LEU A 125 28.46 -54.44 -119.19
CA LEU A 125 29.34 -53.38 -118.67
C LEU A 125 28.60 -52.04 -118.52
N ILE A 126 27.81 -51.64 -119.53
CA ILE A 126 27.07 -50.38 -119.54
C ILE A 126 25.99 -50.36 -118.45
N ALA A 127 25.25 -51.46 -118.30
CA ALA A 127 24.17 -51.57 -117.31
C ALA A 127 24.72 -51.50 -115.88
N LEU A 128 25.82 -52.21 -115.60
CA LEU A 128 26.50 -52.19 -114.31
C LEU A 128 27.09 -50.80 -114.00
N GLN A 129 27.65 -50.11 -114.99
CA GLN A 129 28.17 -48.75 -114.80
C GLN A 129 27.05 -47.75 -114.52
N ARG A 130 25.94 -47.80 -115.27
CA ARG A 130 24.75 -46.98 -114.97
C ARG A 130 24.21 -47.26 -113.56
N GLN A 131 24.24 -48.52 -113.12
CA GLN A 131 23.82 -48.89 -111.77
C GLN A 131 24.78 -48.32 -110.69
N LYS A 132 26.10 -48.42 -110.89
CA LYS A 132 27.12 -47.84 -109.98
C LYS A 132 26.86 -46.35 -109.77
N LEU A 133 26.72 -45.59 -110.86
CA LEU A 133 26.51 -44.14 -110.81
C LEU A 133 25.20 -43.75 -110.12
N SER A 134 24.12 -44.50 -110.37
CA SER A 134 22.84 -44.30 -109.68
C SER A 134 22.96 -44.49 -108.17
N GLU A 135 23.72 -45.48 -107.70
CA GLU A 135 23.92 -45.70 -106.26
C GLU A 135 24.81 -44.61 -105.64
N VAL A 136 25.82 -44.12 -106.37
CA VAL A 136 26.64 -42.97 -105.94
C VAL A 136 25.78 -41.70 -105.81
N ASP A 137 24.92 -41.40 -106.77
CA ASP A 137 24.02 -40.24 -106.71
C ASP A 137 23.03 -40.33 -105.53
N LYS A 138 22.40 -41.50 -105.33
CA LYS A 138 21.54 -41.74 -104.16
C LYS A 138 22.29 -41.53 -102.85
N ALA A 139 23.52 -42.04 -102.74
CA ALA A 139 24.34 -41.87 -101.55
C ALA A 139 24.70 -40.40 -101.30
N ALA A 140 25.08 -39.67 -102.35
CA ALA A 140 25.37 -38.23 -102.27
C ALA A 140 24.13 -37.41 -101.84
N LYS A 141 22.96 -37.73 -102.39
CA LYS A 141 21.69 -37.10 -102.01
C LYS A 141 21.34 -37.39 -100.55
N ALA A 142 21.41 -38.65 -100.13
CA ALA A 142 21.15 -39.03 -98.74
C ALA A 142 22.14 -38.37 -97.76
N GLN A 143 23.42 -38.27 -98.13
CA GLN A 143 24.43 -37.57 -97.34
C GLN A 143 24.10 -36.08 -97.21
N LYS A 144 23.68 -35.42 -98.31
CA LYS A 144 23.26 -34.02 -98.30
C LYS A 144 22.05 -33.79 -97.41
N GLU A 145 20.99 -34.59 -97.56
CA GLU A 145 19.78 -34.52 -96.74
C GLU A 145 20.11 -34.77 -95.25
N ALA A 146 20.97 -35.73 -94.94
CA ALA A 146 21.42 -35.99 -93.57
C ALA A 146 22.20 -34.80 -92.98
N LYS A 147 23.03 -34.13 -93.79
CA LYS A 147 23.77 -32.93 -93.36
C LYS A 147 22.84 -31.75 -93.09
N GLU A 148 21.88 -31.50 -93.98
CA GLU A 148 20.87 -30.44 -93.80
C GLU A 148 20.01 -30.70 -92.55
N ALA A 149 19.60 -31.95 -92.33
CA ALA A 149 18.88 -32.36 -91.13
C ALA A 149 19.72 -32.16 -89.85
N LEU A 150 21.01 -32.49 -89.89
CA LEU A 150 21.93 -32.28 -88.77
C LEU A 150 22.13 -30.78 -88.47
N GLU A 151 22.32 -29.94 -89.49
CA GLU A 151 22.46 -28.50 -89.32
C GLU A 151 21.18 -27.89 -88.69
N THR A 152 20.00 -28.35 -89.14
CA THR A 152 18.72 -27.95 -88.56
C THR A 152 18.60 -28.39 -87.10
N ALA A 153 18.93 -29.65 -86.79
CA ALA A 153 18.88 -30.16 -85.43
C ALA A 153 19.83 -29.41 -84.48
N LEU A 154 21.03 -29.03 -84.95
CA LEU A 154 21.96 -28.21 -84.18
C LEU A 154 21.42 -26.80 -83.93
N ALA A 155 20.77 -26.19 -84.91
CA ALA A 155 20.12 -24.88 -84.75
C ALA A 155 18.97 -24.93 -83.73
N ASP A 156 18.15 -25.99 -83.78
CA ASP A 156 17.05 -26.20 -82.83
C ASP A 156 17.57 -26.43 -81.40
N ILE A 157 18.63 -27.21 -81.25
CA ILE A 157 19.29 -27.44 -79.94
C ILE A 157 19.80 -26.13 -79.36
N ASN A 158 20.47 -25.28 -80.16
CA ASN A 158 20.96 -23.98 -79.69
C ASN A 158 19.80 -23.07 -79.29
N THR A 159 18.73 -23.03 -80.08
CA THR A 159 17.52 -22.25 -79.76
C THR A 159 16.88 -22.71 -78.45
N LEU A 160 16.79 -24.03 -78.24
CA LEU A 160 16.27 -24.61 -77.00
C LEU A 160 17.19 -24.31 -75.80
N PHE A 161 18.50 -24.39 -75.99
CA PHE A 161 19.49 -24.05 -74.97
C PHE A 161 19.36 -22.58 -74.53
N ASP A 162 19.25 -21.66 -75.48
CA ASP A 162 19.07 -20.23 -75.20
C ASP A 162 17.75 -19.96 -74.47
N ALA A 163 16.67 -20.63 -74.88
CA ALA A 163 15.37 -20.53 -74.21
C ALA A 163 15.42 -21.03 -72.76
N VAL A 164 16.04 -22.18 -72.52
CA VAL A 164 16.22 -22.75 -71.17
C VAL A 164 17.12 -21.86 -70.31
N GLN A 165 18.22 -21.35 -70.87
CA GLN A 165 19.14 -20.47 -70.16
C GLN A 165 18.45 -19.15 -69.77
N LYS A 166 17.69 -18.54 -70.70
CA LYS A 166 16.92 -17.33 -70.43
C LYS A 166 15.86 -17.57 -69.36
N GLN A 167 15.08 -18.64 -69.46
CA GLN A 167 14.08 -18.99 -68.45
C GLN A 167 14.71 -19.25 -67.07
N SER A 168 15.89 -19.87 -67.03
CA SER A 168 16.63 -20.08 -65.78
C SER A 168 17.08 -18.77 -65.14
N LEU A 169 17.59 -17.82 -65.94
CA LEU A 169 18.00 -16.50 -65.46
C LEU A 169 16.79 -15.67 -64.97
N ASP A 170 15.69 -15.67 -65.73
CA ASP A 170 14.46 -14.98 -65.35
C ASP A 170 13.88 -15.57 -64.05
N GLY A 171 13.91 -16.90 -63.90
CA GLY A 171 13.51 -17.58 -62.68
C GLY A 171 14.38 -17.22 -61.47
N GLN A 172 15.71 -17.15 -61.64
CA GLN A 172 16.63 -16.72 -60.58
C GLN A 172 16.39 -15.27 -60.16
N ASN A 173 16.20 -14.37 -61.12
CA ASN A 173 15.90 -12.96 -60.84
C ASN A 173 14.56 -12.80 -60.10
N ALA A 174 13.51 -13.52 -60.52
CA ALA A 174 12.22 -13.51 -59.83
C ALA A 174 12.33 -14.02 -58.38
N ILE A 175 13.15 -15.05 -58.14
CA ILE A 175 13.44 -15.54 -56.78
C ILE A 175 14.14 -14.44 -55.98
N LEU A 176 15.18 -13.80 -56.52
CA LEU A 176 15.91 -12.73 -55.83
C LEU A 176 15.00 -11.54 -55.49
N GLU A 177 14.16 -11.10 -56.42
CA GLU A 177 13.17 -10.04 -56.17
C GLU A 177 12.19 -10.43 -55.07
N SER A 178 11.68 -11.67 -55.09
CA SER A 178 10.78 -12.16 -54.04
C SER A 178 11.45 -12.21 -52.66
N VAL A 179 12.73 -12.60 -52.60
CA VAL A 179 13.51 -12.63 -51.36
C VAL A 179 13.74 -11.23 -50.84
N GLN A 180 14.15 -10.27 -51.70
CA GLN A 180 14.34 -8.88 -51.30
C GLN A 180 13.05 -8.24 -50.81
N ALA A 181 11.94 -8.43 -51.52
CA ALA A 181 10.63 -7.92 -51.11
C ALA A 181 10.20 -8.48 -49.74
N ASN A 182 10.42 -9.78 -49.51
CA ASN A 182 10.12 -10.42 -48.23
C ASN A 182 11.04 -9.93 -47.09
N LEU A 183 12.34 -9.72 -47.35
CA LEU A 183 13.26 -9.15 -46.37
C LEU A 183 12.86 -7.73 -45.96
N VAL A 184 12.53 -6.87 -46.92
CA VAL A 184 12.04 -5.50 -46.64
C VAL A 184 10.75 -5.54 -45.83
N ARG A 185 9.79 -6.40 -46.20
CA ARG A 185 8.53 -6.57 -45.46
C ARG A 185 8.78 -7.03 -44.02
N ASN A 186 9.69 -7.98 -43.81
CA ASN A 186 10.06 -8.47 -42.48
C ASN A 186 10.72 -7.37 -41.64
N ILE A 187 11.60 -6.55 -42.23
CA ILE A 187 12.21 -5.39 -41.54
C ILE A 187 11.14 -4.39 -41.13
N ILE A 188 10.18 -4.07 -42.01
CA ILE A 188 9.08 -3.16 -41.68
C ILE A 188 8.23 -3.70 -40.53
N VAL A 189 7.86 -4.99 -40.57
CA VAL A 189 7.09 -5.63 -39.49
C VAL A 189 7.88 -5.63 -38.17
N ALA A 190 9.18 -5.94 -38.21
CA ALA A 190 10.04 -5.91 -37.03
C ALA A 190 10.18 -4.49 -36.45
N ALA A 191 10.33 -3.47 -37.31
CA ALA A 191 10.41 -2.08 -36.90
C ALA A 191 9.10 -1.59 -36.27
N LEU A 192 7.95 -1.92 -36.87
CA LEU A 192 6.64 -1.62 -36.30
C LEU A 192 6.42 -2.33 -34.96
N GLY A 193 6.84 -3.59 -34.86
CA GLY A 193 6.82 -4.35 -33.60
C GLY A 193 7.67 -3.71 -32.50
N LEU A 194 8.87 -3.23 -32.85
CA LEU A 194 9.75 -2.53 -31.90
C LEU A 194 9.15 -1.19 -31.44
N VAL A 195 8.59 -0.40 -32.36
CA VAL A 195 7.92 0.86 -32.04
C VAL A 195 6.72 0.61 -31.12
N ALA A 196 5.90 -0.39 -31.43
CA ALA A 196 4.77 -0.78 -30.59
C ALA A 196 5.21 -1.23 -29.19
N ALA A 197 6.29 -2.01 -29.09
CA ALA A 197 6.86 -2.45 -27.81
C ALA A 197 7.37 -1.27 -26.97
N ILE A 198 8.09 -0.31 -27.59
CA ILE A 198 8.55 0.91 -26.91
C ILE A 198 7.36 1.75 -26.45
N PHE A 199 6.35 1.91 -27.31
CA PHE A 199 5.13 2.66 -26.99
C PHE A 199 4.38 2.05 -25.81
N LEU A 200 4.17 0.73 -25.81
CA LEU A 200 3.56 0.00 -24.69
C LEU A 200 4.39 0.12 -23.41
N ALA A 201 5.72 0.00 -23.50
CA ALA A 201 6.60 0.19 -22.35
C ALA A 201 6.49 1.59 -21.75
N VAL A 202 6.40 2.63 -22.59
CA VAL A 202 6.20 4.02 -22.15
C VAL A 202 4.83 4.19 -21.49
N ILE A 203 3.76 3.61 -22.06
CA ILE A 203 2.42 3.64 -21.47
C ILE A 203 2.44 2.98 -20.09
N VAL A 204 2.89 1.73 -19.99
CA VAL A 204 2.92 0.96 -18.73
C VAL A 204 3.76 1.67 -17.67
N THR A 205 4.93 2.21 -18.04
CA THR A 205 5.78 2.94 -17.10
C THR A 205 5.09 4.20 -16.58
N ARG A 206 4.35 4.90 -17.44
CA ARG A 206 3.64 6.14 -17.06
C ARG A 206 2.34 5.88 -16.31
N SER A 207 1.58 4.84 -16.66
CA SER A 207 0.28 4.53 -16.06
C SER A 207 0.37 3.66 -14.80
N ILE A 208 1.44 2.88 -14.63
CA ILE A 208 1.58 1.95 -13.50
C ILE A 208 2.80 2.30 -12.63
N SER A 209 4.01 2.25 -13.20
CA SER A 209 5.24 2.37 -12.40
C SER A 209 5.39 3.74 -11.72
N LYS A 210 5.05 4.84 -12.41
CA LYS A 210 5.11 6.20 -11.84
C LYS A 210 4.11 6.42 -10.70
N PRO A 211 2.80 6.14 -10.83
CA PRO A 211 1.84 6.25 -9.74
C PRO A 211 2.20 5.37 -8.53
N LEU A 212 2.59 4.11 -8.75
CA LEU A 212 3.07 3.23 -7.68
C LEU A 212 4.28 3.81 -6.94
N GLY A 213 5.26 4.33 -7.67
CA GLY A 213 6.43 4.98 -7.07
C GLY A 213 6.06 6.19 -6.19
N ARG A 214 5.07 6.99 -6.60
CA ARG A 214 4.57 8.11 -5.80
C ARG A 214 3.90 7.63 -4.51
N ILE A 215 3.02 6.63 -4.60
CA ILE A 215 2.33 6.06 -3.44
C ILE A 215 3.34 5.46 -2.46
N ASN A 216 4.31 4.68 -2.95
CA ASN A 216 5.36 4.11 -2.12
C ASN A 216 6.19 5.19 -1.41
N LYS A 217 6.51 6.29 -2.11
CA LYS A 217 7.21 7.44 -1.49
C LYS A 217 6.36 8.12 -0.42
N GLY A 218 5.05 8.29 -0.65
CA GLY A 218 4.12 8.84 0.34
C GLY A 218 4.00 7.97 1.58
N LEU A 219 3.82 6.65 1.40
CA LEU A 219 3.81 5.69 2.50
C LEU A 219 5.13 5.67 3.28
N SER A 220 6.27 5.81 2.59
CA SER A 220 7.58 5.92 3.26
C SER A 220 7.74 7.21 4.06
N GLN A 221 7.13 8.33 3.65
CA GLN A 221 7.08 9.53 4.49
C GLN A 221 6.15 9.34 5.67
N LEU A 222 4.97 8.75 5.46
CA LEU A 222 4.00 8.46 6.50
C LEU A 222 4.61 7.56 7.59
N SER A 223 5.34 6.51 7.21
CA SER A 223 5.99 5.60 8.17
C SER A 223 7.09 6.24 9.00
N LYS A 224 7.66 7.36 8.53
CA LYS A 224 8.65 8.18 9.26
C LYS A 224 7.98 9.28 10.11
N GLY A 225 6.65 9.29 10.23
CA GLY A 225 5.90 10.31 10.97
C GLY A 225 5.63 11.59 10.17
N GLY A 226 5.91 11.60 8.86
CA GLY A 226 5.64 12.74 7.97
C GLY A 226 4.16 12.86 7.64
N LEU A 227 3.38 13.44 8.56
CA LEU A 227 1.93 13.62 8.42
C LEU A 227 1.52 14.87 7.64
N SER A 228 2.46 15.67 7.11
CA SER A 228 2.16 16.97 6.48
C SER A 228 1.83 16.89 4.99
N THR A 229 2.35 15.88 4.28
CA THR A 229 2.27 15.79 2.81
C THR A 229 1.10 14.92 2.39
N LYS A 230 0.30 15.38 1.41
CA LYS A 230 -0.73 14.58 0.75
C LYS A 230 -0.26 14.04 -0.59
N LEU A 231 -0.71 12.84 -0.95
CA LEU A 231 -0.53 12.26 -2.28
C LEU A 231 -1.49 12.93 -3.28
N PRO A 232 -1.04 13.20 -4.52
CA PRO A 232 -1.90 13.73 -5.58
C PRO A 232 -2.99 12.72 -5.95
N GLN A 233 -4.23 13.20 -6.04
CA GLN A 233 -5.42 12.40 -6.39
C GLN A 233 -5.87 12.65 -7.84
N GLU A 234 -4.91 12.89 -8.73
CA GLU A 234 -5.18 13.15 -10.14
C GLU A 234 -5.54 11.85 -10.86
N GLY A 235 -6.65 11.83 -11.58
CA GLY A 235 -7.10 10.68 -12.37
C GLY A 235 -8.32 9.95 -11.78
N ASN A 236 -8.88 9.04 -12.57
CA ASN A 236 -10.06 8.23 -12.22
C ASN A 236 -9.74 6.72 -12.25
N ASP A 237 -8.56 6.35 -11.74
CA ASP A 237 -8.06 4.97 -11.74
C ASP A 237 -7.88 4.42 -10.31
N GLU A 238 -7.43 3.18 -10.21
CA GLU A 238 -7.20 2.50 -8.93
C GLU A 238 -6.09 3.19 -8.11
N PHE A 239 -5.15 3.89 -8.74
CA PHE A 239 -4.06 4.58 -8.05
C PHE A 239 -4.49 5.93 -7.47
N SER A 240 -5.41 6.66 -8.12
CA SER A 240 -6.02 7.86 -7.54
C SER A 240 -6.91 7.51 -6.36
N ALA A 241 -7.70 6.43 -6.47
CA ALA A 241 -8.48 5.87 -5.37
C ALA A 241 -7.58 5.44 -4.19
N LEU A 242 -6.46 4.75 -4.46
CA LEU A 242 -5.49 4.37 -3.43
C LEU A 242 -4.85 5.58 -2.76
N SER A 243 -4.47 6.60 -3.55
CA SER A 243 -3.93 7.87 -3.02
C SER A 243 -4.93 8.57 -2.09
N ALA A 244 -6.22 8.57 -2.44
CA ALA A 244 -7.29 9.10 -1.58
C ALA A 244 -7.39 8.33 -0.24
N LYS A 245 -7.29 7.00 -0.26
CA LYS A 245 -7.29 6.19 0.97
C LYS A 245 -6.07 6.46 1.86
N VAL A 246 -4.87 6.58 1.27
CA VAL A 246 -3.65 6.95 2.03
C VAL A 246 -3.77 8.35 2.63
N ASN A 247 -4.35 9.30 1.90
CA ASN A 247 -4.61 10.63 2.43
C ASN A 247 -5.61 10.61 3.60
N SER A 248 -6.69 9.83 3.48
CA SER A 248 -7.65 9.66 4.58
C SER A 248 -6.98 9.07 5.83
N LEU A 249 -6.12 8.06 5.66
CA LEU A 249 -5.33 7.51 6.77
C LEU A 249 -4.40 8.57 7.39
N THR A 250 -3.76 9.39 6.56
CA THR A 250 -2.89 10.49 7.02
C THR A 250 -3.67 11.52 7.82
N ASP A 251 -4.88 11.89 7.38
CA ASP A 251 -5.75 12.82 8.08
C ASP A 251 -6.20 12.25 9.43
N SER A 252 -6.62 10.98 9.49
CA SER A 252 -7.00 10.32 10.75
C SER A 252 -5.83 10.22 11.74
N LEU A 253 -4.61 9.94 11.26
CA LEU A 253 -3.41 9.95 12.11
C LEU A 253 -3.07 11.35 12.60
N ARG A 254 -3.24 12.38 11.77
CA ARG A 254 -3.03 13.78 12.17
C ARG A 254 -4.04 14.21 13.24
N GLU A 255 -5.30 13.85 13.09
CA GLU A 255 -6.35 14.09 14.09
C GLU A 255 -6.03 13.38 15.41
N LEU A 256 -5.64 12.11 15.35
CA LEU A 256 -5.24 11.35 16.54
C LEU A 256 -4.08 12.01 17.27
N VAL A 257 -3.03 12.42 16.55
CA VAL A 257 -1.88 13.14 17.15
C VAL A 257 -2.32 14.49 17.72
N GLY A 258 -3.20 15.23 17.04
CA GLY A 258 -3.78 16.47 17.54
C GLY A 258 -4.52 16.29 18.87
N ASN A 259 -5.36 15.26 18.95
CA ASN A 259 -6.09 14.91 20.17
C ASN A 259 -5.14 14.52 21.32
N ILE A 260 -4.04 13.82 21.03
CA ILE A 260 -3.01 13.51 22.04
C ILE A 260 -2.37 14.79 22.59
N LEU A 261 -1.97 15.71 21.70
CA LEU A 261 -1.36 16.99 22.10
C LEU A 261 -2.32 17.86 22.93
N GLU A 262 -3.61 17.86 22.58
CA GLU A 262 -4.64 18.57 23.36
C GLU A 262 -4.84 17.94 24.75
N GLN A 263 -4.87 16.61 24.84
CA GLN A 263 -4.93 15.91 26.12
C GLN A 263 -3.69 16.13 26.97
N GLU A 264 -2.50 16.14 26.37
CA GLU A 264 -1.24 16.47 27.05
C GLU A 264 -1.31 17.88 27.66
N LYS A 265 -1.76 18.87 26.89
CA LYS A 265 -1.94 20.24 27.39
C LYS A 265 -2.91 20.29 28.57
N ARG A 266 -4.05 19.61 28.46
CA ARG A 266 -5.04 19.54 29.54
C ARG A 266 -4.48 18.86 30.79
N LEU A 267 -3.67 17.82 30.63
CA LEU A 267 -2.99 17.14 31.73
C LEU A 267 -1.99 18.07 32.43
N ILE A 268 -1.23 18.86 31.67
CA ILE A 268 -0.31 19.87 32.23
C ILE A 268 -1.08 20.89 33.07
N ASP A 269 -2.22 21.38 32.58
CA ASP A 269 -3.05 22.36 33.30
C ASP A 269 -3.63 21.77 34.60
N ILE A 270 -4.18 20.55 34.55
CA ILE A 270 -4.68 19.84 35.75
C ILE A 270 -3.55 19.59 36.76
N THR A 271 -2.34 19.27 36.28
CA THR A 271 -1.18 19.05 37.15
C THR A 271 -0.80 20.34 37.87
N LYS A 272 -0.82 21.49 37.19
CA LYS A 272 -0.58 22.80 37.82
C LYS A 272 -1.63 23.12 38.88
N GLU A 273 -2.90 22.92 38.57
CA GLU A 273 -4.01 23.13 39.53
C GLU A 273 -3.87 22.20 40.74
N SER A 274 -3.47 20.94 40.53
CA SER A 274 -3.23 19.98 41.61
C SER A 274 -2.08 20.42 42.53
N VAL A 275 -1.00 20.97 41.97
CA VAL A 275 0.11 21.53 42.76
C VAL A 275 -0.35 22.74 43.57
N GLU A 276 -1.13 23.64 42.98
CA GLU A 276 -1.69 24.80 43.66
C GLU A 276 -2.63 24.39 44.82
N LEU A 277 -3.51 23.42 44.57
CA LEU A 277 -4.40 22.87 45.60
C LEU A 277 -3.63 22.16 46.73
N GLY A 278 -2.54 21.47 46.40
CA GLY A 278 -1.62 20.87 47.36
C GLY A 278 -0.99 21.91 48.28
N ASN A 279 -0.47 23.01 47.71
CA ASN A 279 0.11 24.12 48.47
C ASN A 279 -0.95 24.81 49.36
N LYS A 280 -2.17 25.01 48.85
CA LYS A 280 -3.27 25.57 49.63
C LYS A 280 -3.65 24.67 50.80
N SER A 281 -3.75 23.36 50.57
CA SER A 281 -4.02 22.37 51.63
C SER A 281 -2.96 22.40 52.72
N LEU A 282 -1.67 22.49 52.35
CA LEU A 282 -0.58 22.62 53.32
C LEU A 282 -0.73 23.89 54.18
N SER A 283 -1.06 25.03 53.56
CA SER A 283 -1.30 26.28 54.29
C SER A 283 -2.50 26.19 55.26
N GLU A 284 -3.59 25.54 54.86
CA GLU A 284 -4.74 25.32 55.74
C GLU A 284 -4.42 24.36 56.89
N VAL A 285 -3.60 23.33 56.66
CA VAL A 285 -3.09 22.45 57.72
C VAL A 285 -2.24 23.23 58.74
N ASP A 286 -1.39 24.15 58.28
CA ASP A 286 -0.60 25.00 59.18
C ASP A 286 -1.49 25.91 60.03
N LYS A 287 -2.50 26.55 59.44
CA LYS A 287 -3.50 27.34 60.19
C LYS A 287 -4.27 26.48 61.19
N GLN A 288 -4.67 25.28 60.79
CA GLN A 288 -5.36 24.34 61.69
C GLN A 288 -4.47 23.95 62.86
N ARG A 289 -3.17 23.71 62.62
CA ARG A 289 -2.19 23.39 63.67
C ARG A 289 -2.02 24.56 64.65
N GLU A 290 -1.98 25.79 64.17
CA GLU A 290 -1.99 26.99 65.01
C GLU A 290 -3.27 27.06 65.86
N GLN A 291 -4.43 26.88 65.24
CA GLN A 291 -5.72 26.90 65.93
C GLN A 291 -5.83 25.81 67.02
N VAL A 292 -5.32 24.61 66.75
CA VAL A 292 -5.24 23.52 67.75
C VAL A 292 -4.34 23.93 68.91
N THR A 293 -3.22 24.60 68.64
CA THR A 293 -2.28 25.09 69.67
C THR A 293 -2.94 26.16 70.55
N VAL A 294 -3.65 27.12 69.93
CA VAL A 294 -4.43 28.15 70.63
C VAL A 294 -5.52 27.50 71.48
N THR A 295 -6.26 26.55 70.93
CA THR A 295 -7.32 25.83 71.64
C THR A 295 -6.76 25.08 72.84
N SER A 296 -5.65 24.35 72.67
CA SER A 296 -4.97 23.64 73.77
C SER A 296 -4.54 24.60 74.89
N THR A 297 -4.01 25.77 74.52
CA THR A 297 -3.62 26.82 75.48
C THR A 297 -4.84 27.37 76.22
N ASN A 298 -5.92 27.68 75.51
CA ASN A 298 -7.18 28.13 76.11
C ASN A 298 -7.76 27.07 77.05
N THR A 299 -7.71 25.78 76.69
CA THR A 299 -8.13 24.68 77.57
C THR A 299 -7.32 24.66 78.86
N LYS A 300 -6.00 24.87 78.80
CA LYS A 300 -5.16 24.99 80.01
C LYS A 300 -5.58 26.17 80.88
N HIS A 301 -5.80 27.34 80.29
CA HIS A 301 -6.28 28.51 81.04
C HIS A 301 -7.66 28.30 81.67
N VAL A 302 -8.59 27.65 80.97
CA VAL A 302 -9.89 27.27 81.54
C VAL A 302 -9.72 26.31 82.71
N GLN A 303 -8.81 25.34 82.60
CA GLN A 303 -8.50 24.40 83.69
C GLN A 303 -7.91 25.10 84.91
N GLU A 304 -6.95 26.00 84.71
CA GLU A 304 -6.34 26.83 85.77
C GLU A 304 -7.39 27.72 86.45
N LYS A 305 -8.22 28.41 85.67
CA LYS A 305 -9.27 29.27 86.20
C LYS A 305 -10.35 28.48 86.94
N SER A 306 -10.71 27.30 86.43
CA SER A 306 -11.62 26.38 87.12
C SER A 306 -11.05 25.94 88.47
N ARG A 307 -9.76 25.60 88.54
CA ARG A 307 -9.09 25.29 89.81
C ARG A 307 -9.09 26.48 90.77
N SER A 308 -8.80 27.69 90.27
CA SER A 308 -8.86 28.91 91.07
C SER A 308 -10.26 29.19 91.60
N ASN A 309 -11.29 29.04 90.76
CA ASN A 309 -12.68 29.22 91.18
C ASN A 309 -13.09 28.19 92.25
N LEU A 310 -12.68 26.93 92.10
CA LEU A 310 -12.93 25.90 93.13
C LEU A 310 -12.26 26.26 94.46
N ALA A 311 -11.04 26.78 94.44
CA ALA A 311 -10.35 27.26 95.64
C ALA A 311 -11.12 28.42 96.30
N GLN A 312 -11.55 29.42 95.51
CA GLN A 312 -12.36 30.54 96.00
C GLN A 312 -13.72 30.10 96.56
N ILE A 313 -14.38 29.12 95.92
CA ILE A 313 -15.63 28.54 96.42
C ILE A 313 -15.40 27.86 97.77
N ASN A 314 -14.32 27.08 97.92
CA ASN A 314 -13.99 26.44 99.19
C ASN A 314 -13.72 27.48 100.30
N GLU A 315 -12.96 28.53 99.99
CA GLU A 315 -12.69 29.63 100.93
C GLU A 315 -14.00 30.35 101.34
N ALA A 316 -14.89 30.64 100.38
CA ALA A 316 -16.19 31.22 100.66
C ALA A 316 -17.09 30.29 101.49
N MET A 317 -17.04 28.98 101.24
CA MET A 317 -17.77 27.98 102.03
C MET A 317 -17.27 27.92 103.48
N ASP A 318 -15.96 28.03 103.70
CA ASP A 318 -15.40 28.08 105.05
C ASP A 318 -15.77 29.39 105.76
N ALA A 319 -15.72 30.53 105.07
CA ALA A 319 -16.22 31.81 105.61
C ALA A 319 -17.72 31.75 105.96
N LEU A 320 -18.55 31.11 105.13
CA LEU A 320 -19.98 30.90 105.41
C LEU A 320 -20.21 30.00 106.63
N ARG A 321 -19.38 28.97 106.84
CA ARG A 321 -19.42 28.14 108.06
C ARG A 321 -19.11 28.96 109.30
N ASP A 322 -18.11 29.81 109.24
CA ASP A 322 -17.75 30.72 110.34
C ASP A 322 -18.88 31.71 110.64
N ILE A 323 -19.47 32.33 109.61
CA ILE A 323 -20.63 33.22 109.77
C ILE A 323 -21.83 32.48 110.37
N THR A 324 -22.08 31.23 109.96
CA THR A 324 -23.18 30.42 110.50
C THR A 324 -22.96 30.12 111.99
N LYS A 325 -21.73 29.78 112.37
CA LYS A 325 -21.34 29.59 113.77
C LYS A 325 -21.53 30.87 114.58
N GLN A 326 -21.01 31.99 114.08
CA GLN A 326 -21.13 33.29 114.75
C GLN A 326 -22.59 33.73 114.87
N SER A 327 -23.42 33.50 113.85
CA SER A 327 -24.86 33.79 113.89
C SER A 327 -25.59 32.94 114.94
N THR A 328 -25.17 31.68 115.10
CA THR A 328 -25.69 30.80 116.16
C THR A 328 -25.34 31.33 117.55
N ASP A 329 -24.07 31.75 117.74
CA ASP A 329 -23.60 32.34 119.00
C ASP A 329 -24.33 33.66 119.31
N ILE A 330 -24.54 34.51 118.30
CA ILE A 330 -25.35 35.74 118.43
C ILE A 330 -26.79 35.39 118.81
N GLY A 331 -27.41 34.38 118.18
CA GLY A 331 -28.76 33.92 118.53
C GLY A 331 -28.88 33.50 120.00
N GLN A 332 -27.90 32.75 120.51
CA GLN A 332 -27.83 32.38 121.93
C GLN A 332 -27.67 33.60 122.84
N LEU A 333 -26.82 34.56 122.45
CA LEU A 333 -26.61 35.79 123.20
C LEU A 333 -27.90 36.63 123.27
N VAL A 334 -28.59 36.83 122.14
CA VAL A 334 -29.87 37.56 122.08
C VAL A 334 -30.92 36.88 122.95
N GLN A 335 -31.01 35.55 122.93
CA GLN A 335 -31.95 34.82 123.79
C GLN A 335 -31.64 35.01 125.27
N LYS A 336 -30.36 34.97 125.66
CA LYS A 336 -29.92 35.25 127.03
C LYS A 336 -30.22 36.69 127.44
N SER A 337 -29.96 37.67 126.58
CA SER A 337 -30.29 39.08 126.82
C SER A 337 -31.80 39.30 126.96
N SER A 338 -32.63 38.69 126.10
CA SER A 338 -34.09 38.75 126.21
C SER A 338 -34.58 38.21 127.56
N GLN A 339 -34.02 37.08 128.00
CA GLN A 339 -34.35 36.50 129.31
C GLN A 339 -33.92 37.41 130.47
N GLN A 340 -32.75 38.05 130.38
CA GLN A 340 -32.31 39.04 131.37
C GLN A 340 -33.23 40.26 131.42
N VAL A 341 -33.62 40.81 130.27
CA VAL A 341 -34.56 41.94 130.19
C VAL A 341 -35.91 41.54 130.78
N GLY A 342 -36.43 40.35 130.47
CA GLY A 342 -37.68 39.85 131.05
C GLY A 342 -37.59 39.66 132.58
N ASN A 343 -36.44 39.26 133.10
CA ASN A 343 -36.21 39.20 134.55
C ASN A 343 -36.15 40.61 135.18
N GLN A 344 -35.47 41.56 134.53
CA GLN A 344 -35.41 42.94 135.00
C GLN A 344 -36.79 43.61 134.99
N ALA A 345 -37.61 43.38 133.96
CA ALA A 345 -38.98 43.90 133.90
C ALA A 345 -39.84 43.39 135.07
N ARG A 346 -39.76 42.08 135.37
CA ARG A 346 -40.45 41.49 136.54
C ARG A 346 -39.95 42.08 137.86
N GLN A 347 -38.64 42.31 137.98
CA GLN A 347 -38.07 42.94 139.16
C GLN A 347 -38.57 44.39 139.33
N ALA A 348 -38.62 45.15 138.24
CA ALA A 348 -39.13 46.53 138.24
C ALA A 348 -40.62 46.59 138.61
N GLU A 349 -41.44 45.67 138.08
CA GLU A 349 -42.86 45.56 138.45
C GLU A 349 -43.04 45.23 139.94
N SER A 350 -42.23 44.32 140.48
CA SER A 350 -42.22 44.01 141.91
C SER A 350 -41.81 45.22 142.76
N SER A 351 -40.80 45.98 142.35
CA SER A 351 -40.40 47.22 143.03
C SER A 351 -41.51 48.28 143.00
N ALA A 352 -42.19 48.47 141.87
CA ALA A 352 -43.31 49.41 141.75
C ALA A 352 -44.49 49.04 142.67
N GLN A 353 -44.78 47.74 142.84
CA GLN A 353 -45.80 47.29 143.80
C GLN A 353 -45.42 47.61 145.25
N ILE A 354 -44.14 47.47 145.62
CA ILE A 354 -43.65 47.81 146.96
C ILE A 354 -43.75 49.32 147.20
N ILE A 355 -43.38 50.14 146.21
CA ILE A 355 -43.47 51.61 146.28
C ILE A 355 -44.92 52.06 146.46
N ASN A 356 -45.87 51.52 145.69
CA ASN A 356 -47.30 51.84 145.86
C ASN A 356 -47.82 51.50 147.26
N ARG A 357 -47.42 50.34 147.81
CA ARG A 357 -47.78 49.98 149.20
C ARG A 357 -47.17 50.93 150.22
N LEU A 358 -45.98 51.47 149.96
CA LEU A 358 -45.34 52.46 150.81
C LEU A 358 -46.08 53.82 150.77
N ASP A 359 -46.52 54.27 149.59
CA ASP A 359 -47.34 55.48 149.40
C ASP A 359 -48.66 55.39 150.18
N ASP A 360 -49.38 54.27 150.03
CA ASP A 360 -50.65 54.04 150.75
C ASP A 360 -50.46 54.03 152.28
N ASN A 361 -49.42 53.33 152.76
CA ASN A 361 -49.10 53.32 154.20
C ASN A 361 -48.72 54.72 154.70
N SER A 362 -47.98 55.49 153.91
CA SER A 362 -47.58 56.85 154.27
C SER A 362 -48.78 57.81 154.32
N ARG A 363 -49.78 57.66 153.43
CA ARG A 363 -51.06 58.42 153.51
C ARG A 363 -51.85 58.09 154.77
N ASN A 364 -51.93 56.81 155.12
CA ASN A 364 -52.59 56.38 156.35
C ASN A 364 -51.92 56.97 157.59
N ILE A 365 -50.59 57.03 157.63
CA ILE A 365 -49.86 57.68 158.73
C ILE A 365 -50.16 59.17 158.76
N GLY A 366 -50.18 59.86 157.61
CA GLY A 366 -50.53 61.29 157.53
C GLY A 366 -51.91 61.60 158.12
N SER A 367 -52.93 60.79 157.79
CA SER A 367 -54.27 60.96 158.36
C SER A 367 -54.32 60.75 159.88
N ILE A 368 -53.50 59.84 160.43
CA ILE A 368 -53.40 59.62 161.87
C ILE A 368 -52.75 60.83 162.55
N LEU A 369 -51.71 61.40 161.96
CA LEU A 369 -51.02 62.57 162.51
C LEU A 369 -51.94 63.79 162.59
N ASP A 370 -52.78 64.02 161.59
CA ASP A 370 -53.76 65.13 161.59
C ASP A 370 -54.76 65.02 162.75
N VAL A 371 -55.19 63.80 163.06
CA VAL A 371 -56.03 63.52 164.25
C VAL A 371 -55.27 63.81 165.55
N ILE A 372 -54.02 63.37 165.66
CA ILE A 372 -53.20 63.61 166.87
C ILE A 372 -52.94 65.11 167.05
N LYS A 373 -52.68 65.85 165.97
CA LYS A 373 -52.51 67.31 165.96
C LYS A 373 -53.77 68.01 166.46
N THR A 374 -54.94 67.59 165.95
CA THR A 374 -56.24 68.11 166.39
C THR A 374 -56.48 67.82 167.88
N ILE A 375 -56.14 66.62 168.36
CA ILE A 375 -56.26 66.26 169.79
C ILE A 375 -55.30 67.12 170.63
N ALA A 376 -54.07 67.33 170.17
CA ALA A 376 -53.09 68.16 170.86
C ALA A 376 -53.58 69.62 170.95
N GLU A 377 -54.13 70.19 169.88
CA GLU A 377 -54.72 71.54 169.90
C GLU A 377 -55.92 71.63 170.85
N GLN A 378 -56.84 70.67 170.79
CA GLN A 378 -57.98 70.62 171.73
C GLN A 378 -57.51 70.50 173.17
N THR A 379 -56.48 69.69 173.43
CA THR A 379 -55.90 69.49 174.77
C THR A 379 -55.23 70.78 175.26
N ASN A 380 -54.52 71.50 174.38
CA ASN A 380 -53.93 72.82 174.67
C ASN A 380 -55.02 73.86 175.02
N LEU A 381 -56.15 73.83 174.32
CA LEU A 381 -57.26 74.77 174.51
C LEU A 381 -58.08 74.46 175.78
N LEU A 382 -58.29 73.17 176.07
CA LEU A 382 -58.85 72.71 177.35
C LEU A 382 -57.96 73.09 178.53
N ALA A 383 -56.66 72.89 178.38
CA ALA A 383 -55.66 73.26 179.39
C ALA A 383 -55.61 74.78 179.62
N LEU A 384 -55.73 75.59 178.56
CA LEU A 384 -55.81 77.05 178.67
C LEU A 384 -57.07 77.49 179.43
N ASN A 385 -58.24 76.92 179.11
CA ASN A 385 -59.48 77.23 179.82
C ASN A 385 -59.40 76.81 181.30
N ALA A 386 -58.77 75.67 181.59
CA ALA A 386 -58.52 75.23 182.97
C ALA A 386 -57.56 76.18 183.71
N ALA A 387 -56.52 76.69 183.05
CA ALA A 387 -55.57 77.65 183.62
C ALA A 387 -56.23 79.00 183.93
N ILE A 388 -57.13 79.46 183.03
CA ILE A 388 -57.93 80.68 183.23
C ILE A 388 -58.84 80.54 184.44
N GLU A 389 -59.59 79.44 184.54
CA GLU A 389 -60.55 79.27 185.64
C GLU A 389 -59.85 79.02 186.99
N ALA A 390 -58.67 78.40 186.97
CA ALA A 390 -57.80 78.28 188.12
C ALA A 390 -57.26 79.63 188.61
N ALA A 391 -56.92 80.56 187.70
CA ALA A 391 -56.55 81.93 188.05
C ALA A 391 -57.75 82.72 188.63
N ARG A 392 -58.96 82.41 188.16
CA ARG A 392 -60.21 83.04 188.61
C ARG A 392 -60.61 82.64 190.03
N ALA A 393 -60.26 81.43 190.47
CA ALA A 393 -60.49 80.94 191.83
C ALA A 393 -59.52 81.50 192.88
N GLY A 394 -58.59 82.39 192.49
CA GLY A 394 -57.65 83.03 193.40
C GLY A 394 -56.81 82.03 194.19
N GLU A 395 -56.54 82.30 195.46
CA GLU A 395 -55.68 81.47 196.31
C GLU A 395 -56.13 79.99 196.44
N GLN A 396 -57.43 79.67 196.24
CA GLN A 396 -57.92 78.29 196.24
C GLN A 396 -57.64 77.55 194.91
N GLY A 397 -57.40 78.26 193.82
CA GLY A 397 -57.19 77.70 192.47
C GLY A 397 -55.73 77.45 192.08
N ARG A 398 -54.78 77.83 192.93
CA ARG A 398 -53.34 77.81 192.62
C ARG A 398 -52.78 76.43 192.27
N GLY A 399 -53.31 75.37 192.88
CA GLY A 399 -52.95 73.98 192.57
C GLY A 399 -53.48 73.50 191.21
N PHE A 400 -54.64 73.99 190.78
CA PHE A 400 -55.22 73.67 189.46
C PHE A 400 -54.50 74.40 188.32
N ALA A 401 -54.01 75.61 188.57
CA ALA A 401 -53.30 76.40 187.56
C ALA A 401 -51.99 75.72 187.13
N VAL A 402 -51.26 75.12 188.08
CA VAL A 402 -50.00 74.42 187.80
C VAL A 402 -50.24 73.18 186.94
N VAL A 403 -51.27 72.39 187.23
CA VAL A 403 -51.61 71.21 186.42
C VAL A 403 -52.07 71.61 185.02
N ALA A 404 -52.84 72.69 184.91
CA ALA A 404 -53.30 73.19 183.63
C ALA A 404 -52.14 73.68 182.73
N ASP A 405 -51.17 74.41 183.27
CA ASP A 405 -49.98 74.81 182.49
C ASP A 405 -49.09 73.61 182.10
N GLU A 406 -49.02 72.56 182.92
CA GLU A 406 -48.28 71.34 182.60
C GLU A 406 -48.96 70.56 181.44
N VAL A 407 -50.29 70.44 181.46
CA VAL A 407 -51.07 69.82 180.35
C VAL A 407 -50.93 70.65 179.08
N ARG A 408 -50.92 71.98 179.18
CA ARG A 408 -50.73 72.91 178.06
C ARG A 408 -49.36 72.72 177.41
N THR A 409 -48.33 72.59 178.22
CA THR A 409 -46.95 72.35 177.76
C THR A 409 -46.81 70.99 177.09
N LEU A 410 -47.46 69.95 177.63
CA LEU A 410 -47.45 68.61 177.04
C LEU A 410 -48.20 68.56 175.70
N ALA A 411 -49.31 69.29 175.59
CA ALA A 411 -50.09 69.43 174.37
C ALA A 411 -49.29 70.14 173.25
N ASN A 412 -48.62 71.26 173.57
CA ASN A 412 -47.74 71.94 172.60
C ASN A 412 -46.59 71.04 172.14
N ARG A 413 -45.93 70.31 173.06
CA ARG A 413 -44.89 69.34 172.66
C ARG A 413 -45.42 68.22 171.74
N THR A 414 -46.66 67.80 171.94
CA THR A 414 -47.31 66.77 171.11
C THR A 414 -47.63 67.32 169.71
N HIS A 415 -48.07 68.58 169.62
CA HIS A 415 -48.29 69.29 168.36
C HIS A 415 -46.99 69.45 167.56
N ASP A 416 -45.92 69.95 168.19
CA ASP A 416 -44.62 70.16 167.53
C ASP A 416 -44.04 68.82 167.00
N SER A 417 -44.15 67.74 167.79
CA SER A 417 -43.68 66.41 167.37
C SER A 417 -44.52 65.80 166.25
N THR A 418 -45.82 66.11 166.17
CA THR A 418 -46.66 65.63 165.06
C THR A 418 -46.39 66.39 163.77
N GLU A 419 -46.07 67.67 163.84
CA GLU A 419 -45.68 68.48 162.67
C GLU A 419 -44.34 68.02 162.07
N GLU A 420 -43.35 67.65 162.89
CA GLU A 420 -42.10 67.07 162.40
C GLU A 420 -42.29 65.72 161.69
N ILE A 421 -43.14 64.84 162.23
CA ILE A 421 -43.41 63.54 161.60
C ILE A 421 -44.25 63.72 160.32
N GLU A 422 -45.18 64.68 160.30
CA GLU A 422 -45.96 65.04 159.11
C GLU A 422 -45.06 65.48 157.97
N GLN A 423 -44.05 66.31 158.25
CA GLN A 423 -43.07 66.73 157.26
C GLN A 423 -42.24 65.55 156.72
N MET A 424 -41.84 64.60 157.57
CA MET A 424 -41.10 63.40 157.15
C MET A 424 -41.95 62.47 156.28
N ILE A 425 -43.22 62.28 156.64
CA ILE A 425 -44.18 61.48 155.85
C ILE A 425 -44.52 62.17 154.53
N GLY A 426 -44.63 63.51 154.51
CA GLY A 426 -44.81 64.29 153.29
C GLY A 426 -43.64 64.15 152.32
N ASN A 427 -42.40 64.07 152.83
CA ASN A 427 -41.23 63.77 152.01
C ASN A 427 -41.24 62.33 151.49
N LEU A 428 -41.60 61.35 152.34
CA LEU A 428 -41.74 59.94 151.93
C LEU A 428 -42.79 59.74 150.82
N GLN A 429 -43.94 60.43 150.90
CA GLN A 429 -44.97 60.40 149.85
C GLN A 429 -44.47 61.04 148.54
N LYS A 430 -43.71 62.14 148.64
CA LYS A 430 -43.10 62.78 147.45
C LYS A 430 -42.11 61.86 146.76
N ASP A 431 -41.24 61.21 147.52
CA ASP A 431 -40.23 60.30 146.99
C ASP A 431 -40.89 59.04 146.39
N ALA A 432 -41.94 58.50 147.03
CA ALA A 432 -42.72 57.39 146.49
C ALA A 432 -43.52 57.74 145.22
N ALA A 433 -43.98 58.98 145.06
CA ALA A 433 -44.67 59.44 143.86
C ALA A 433 -43.72 59.72 142.67
N GLN A 434 -42.42 59.89 142.93
CA GLN A 434 -41.39 60.14 141.93
C GLN A 434 -40.60 58.88 141.51
N ALA A 435 -40.73 57.79 142.27
CA ALA A 435 -40.08 56.49 142.04
C ALA A 435 -41.01 55.51 141.31
#